data_AF-A0A961WK23-F1
#
_entry.id   AF-A0A961WK23-F1
#
_cell.length_a   1.000
_cell.length_b   1.000
_cell.length_c   1.000
_cell.angle_alpha   90.00
_cell.angle_beta   90.00
_cell.angle_gamma   90.00
#
_symmetry.space_group_name_H-M   'P 1'
#
loop_
_entity.id
_entity.type
_entity.pdbx_description
1 polymer ?
#
loop_
_entity_poly.entity_id
_entity_poly.type
_entity_poly.pdbx_seq_one_letter_code
_entity_poly.pdbx_strand_id
1 'polypeptide(L)'
;MASENQIRDDLDATLRRLAGSPFRGRLRLDDRDRGYLERTGREAVLDHARDFITGRLAPARPRNDGSQTPMRGHPVFVAQHATATCCRGCLEKWHGIRAGRALTDEQQEFAVALIAHWLDAEVRRPAPATTASATKSVPTRRKPNKPRPRDAGVNQGDLFSTDQDGSSTVDD
;
A
#
# COMPACT_ATOMS: atom_id res chain seq x y z
N MET A 1 -33.48 1.80 -7.89
CA MET A 1 -32.50 1.20 -6.97
C MET A 1 -32.05 -0.10 -7.62
N ALA A 2 -30.75 -0.33 -7.81
CA ALA A 2 -30.27 -1.60 -8.36
C ALA A 2 -30.72 -2.74 -7.44
N SER A 3 -31.16 -3.86 -8.01
CA SER A 3 -31.48 -5.05 -7.22
C SER A 3 -30.21 -5.57 -6.54
N GLU A 4 -30.35 -6.14 -5.35
CA GLU A 4 -29.22 -6.68 -4.57
C GLU A 4 -28.39 -7.70 -5.37
N ASN A 5 -29.07 -8.47 -6.24
CA ASN A 5 -28.43 -9.40 -7.16
C ASN A 5 -27.56 -8.70 -8.20
N GLN A 6 -27.99 -7.55 -8.76
CA GLN A 6 -27.20 -6.80 -9.73
C GLN A 6 -25.88 -6.31 -9.11
N ILE A 7 -25.94 -5.80 -7.87
CA ILE A 7 -24.74 -5.33 -7.16
C ILE A 7 -23.76 -6.49 -6.96
N ARG A 8 -24.26 -7.66 -6.56
CA ARG A 8 -23.43 -8.87 -6.41
C ARG A 8 -22.77 -9.27 -7.72
N ASP A 9 -23.53 -9.29 -8.81
CA ASP A 9 -23.02 -9.67 -10.13
C ASP A 9 -21.94 -8.71 -10.63
N ASP A 10 -22.09 -7.41 -10.37
CA ASP A 10 -21.11 -6.37 -10.71
C ASP A 10 -19.81 -6.52 -9.89
N LEU A 11 -19.94 -6.83 -8.59
CA LEU A 11 -18.80 -7.14 -7.72
C LEU A 11 -18.08 -8.40 -8.19
N ASP A 12 -18.81 -9.45 -8.54
CA ASP A 12 -18.24 -10.69 -9.08
C ASP A 12 -17.51 -10.45 -10.41
N ALA A 13 -18.11 -9.66 -11.32
CA ALA A 13 -17.46 -9.28 -12.57
C ALA A 13 -16.15 -8.51 -12.32
N THR A 14 -16.15 -7.60 -11.33
CA THR A 14 -14.97 -6.84 -10.90
C THR A 14 -13.89 -7.76 -10.35
N LEU A 15 -14.23 -8.68 -9.45
CA LEU A 15 -13.29 -9.65 -8.89
C LEU A 15 -12.73 -10.60 -9.96
N ARG A 16 -13.56 -11.06 -10.91
CA ARG A 16 -13.13 -11.89 -12.04
C ARG A 16 -12.11 -11.15 -12.91
N ARG A 17 -12.34 -9.88 -13.22
CA ARG A 17 -11.39 -9.02 -13.96
C ARG A 17 -10.06 -8.88 -13.22
N LEU A 18 -10.11 -8.64 -11.90
CA LEU A 18 -8.92 -8.50 -11.06
C LEU A 18 -8.13 -9.81 -10.96
N ALA A 19 -8.81 -10.96 -10.86
CA ALA A 19 -8.19 -12.28 -10.79
C ALA A 19 -7.39 -12.65 -12.06
N GLY A 20 -7.67 -12.02 -13.20
CA GLY A 20 -6.88 -12.17 -14.42
C GLY A 20 -5.44 -11.65 -14.31
N SER A 21 -5.14 -10.78 -13.33
CA SER A 21 -3.79 -10.31 -13.07
C SER A 21 -2.95 -11.38 -12.35
N PRO A 22 -1.74 -11.76 -12.85
CA PRO A 22 -0.90 -12.81 -12.25
C PRO A 22 -0.59 -12.61 -10.77
N PHE A 23 -0.44 -11.35 -10.33
CA PHE A 23 -0.23 -11.03 -8.91
C PHE A 23 -1.47 -11.28 -8.05
N ARG A 24 -2.65 -10.83 -8.51
CA ARG A 24 -3.89 -10.81 -7.72
C ARG A 24 -4.57 -12.18 -7.70
N GLY A 25 -4.54 -12.91 -8.81
CA GLY A 25 -5.07 -14.27 -8.88
C GLY A 25 -4.34 -15.28 -7.98
N ARG A 26 -3.13 -14.95 -7.51
CA ARG A 26 -2.33 -15.77 -6.60
C ARG A 26 -2.58 -15.48 -5.11
N LEU A 27 -3.24 -14.37 -4.78
CA LEU A 27 -3.50 -14.01 -3.39
C LEU A 27 -4.62 -14.88 -2.82
N ARG A 28 -4.34 -15.49 -1.67
CA ARG A 28 -5.21 -16.45 -0.97
C ARG A 28 -5.05 -16.26 0.52
N LEU A 29 -6.12 -16.51 1.28
CA LEU A 29 -6.02 -16.57 2.75
C LEU A 29 -5.25 -17.82 3.17
N ASP A 30 -4.25 -17.62 4.02
CA ASP A 30 -3.54 -18.72 4.69
C ASP A 30 -4.34 -19.24 5.90
N ASP A 31 -3.89 -20.34 6.50
CA ASP A 31 -4.59 -20.99 7.62
C ASP A 31 -4.67 -20.08 8.86
N ARG A 32 -3.69 -19.20 9.05
CA ARG A 32 -3.68 -18.24 10.16
C ARG A 32 -4.75 -17.18 9.96
N ASP A 33 -4.83 -16.61 8.76
CA ASP A 33 -5.83 -15.59 8.42
C ASP A 33 -7.25 -16.17 8.44
N ARG A 34 -7.43 -17.41 7.97
CA ARG A 34 -8.71 -18.15 8.08
C ARG A 34 -9.10 -18.37 9.55
N GLY A 35 -8.17 -18.89 10.35
CA GLY A 35 -8.42 -19.07 11.79
C GLY A 35 -8.69 -17.74 12.50
N TYR A 36 -8.09 -16.63 12.08
CA TYR A 36 -8.41 -15.30 12.62
C TYR A 36 -9.84 -14.88 12.28
N LEU A 37 -10.26 -15.09 11.04
CA LEU A 37 -11.63 -14.80 10.60
C LEU A 37 -12.66 -15.66 11.36
N GLU A 38 -12.37 -16.94 11.57
CA GLU A 38 -13.22 -17.86 12.33
C GLU A 38 -13.35 -17.45 13.81
N ARG A 39 -12.24 -17.06 14.45
CA ARG A 39 -12.25 -16.65 15.87
C ARG A 39 -12.88 -15.28 16.11
N THR A 40 -12.63 -14.33 15.22
CA THR A 40 -13.06 -12.93 15.40
C THR A 40 -14.48 -12.72 14.89
N GLY A 41 -14.89 -13.48 13.87
CA GLY A 41 -16.17 -13.32 13.21
C GLY A 41 -16.11 -12.35 12.03
N ARG A 42 -17.00 -12.58 11.06
CA ARG A 42 -17.07 -11.82 9.81
C ARG A 42 -17.32 -10.33 10.03
N GLU A 43 -18.29 -9.98 10.87
CA GLU A 43 -18.72 -8.60 11.07
C GLU A 43 -17.60 -7.73 11.64
N ALA A 44 -16.92 -8.20 12.70
CA ALA A 44 -15.79 -7.49 13.29
C ALA A 44 -14.62 -7.32 12.29
N VAL A 45 -14.38 -8.30 11.42
CA VAL A 45 -13.37 -8.16 10.36
C VAL A 45 -13.78 -7.11 9.32
N LEU A 46 -15.08 -6.95 9.04
CA LEU A 46 -15.58 -5.88 8.17
C LEU A 46 -15.49 -4.51 8.85
N ASP A 47 -15.67 -4.42 10.15
CA ASP A 47 -15.44 -3.18 10.91
C ASP A 47 -13.98 -2.75 10.82
N HIS A 48 -13.04 -3.69 11.00
CA HIS A 48 -11.62 -3.41 10.76
C HIS A 48 -11.35 -2.94 9.32
N ALA A 49 -12.08 -3.47 8.32
CA ALA A 49 -11.95 -3.04 6.94
C ALA A 49 -12.41 -1.58 6.76
N ARG A 50 -13.52 -1.19 7.39
CA ARG A 50 -13.99 0.21 7.41
C ARG A 50 -12.93 1.11 8.03
N ASP A 51 -12.42 0.76 9.21
CA ASP A 51 -11.39 1.53 9.91
C ASP A 51 -10.11 1.70 9.07
N PHE A 52 -9.68 0.65 8.39
CA PHE A 52 -8.50 0.74 7.52
C PHE A 52 -8.75 1.61 6.29
N ILE A 53 -9.92 1.51 5.66
CA ILE A 53 -10.26 2.35 4.50
C ILE A 53 -10.37 3.81 4.93
N THR A 54 -11.11 4.12 5.99
CA THR A 54 -11.29 5.48 6.48
C THR A 54 -9.98 6.07 7.01
N GLY A 55 -9.24 5.32 7.83
CA GLY A 55 -8.01 5.82 8.45
C GLY A 55 -6.81 5.91 7.51
N ARG A 56 -6.66 4.95 6.57
CA ARG A 56 -5.45 4.83 5.74
C ARG A 56 -5.65 5.23 4.30
N LEU A 57 -6.85 5.07 3.74
CA LEU A 57 -7.09 5.36 2.32
C LEU A 57 -7.91 6.63 2.11
N ALA A 58 -8.93 6.93 2.92
CA ALA A 58 -9.86 8.03 2.67
C ALA A 58 -9.22 9.44 2.55
N PRO A 59 -8.09 9.79 3.22
CA PRO A 59 -7.44 11.07 3.01
C PRO A 59 -6.97 11.26 1.56
N ALA A 60 -7.03 12.50 1.05
CA ALA A 60 -6.65 12.83 -0.34
C ALA A 60 -5.19 12.50 -0.67
N ARG A 61 -4.30 12.61 0.32
CA ARG A 61 -2.88 12.28 0.24
C ARG A 61 -2.51 11.47 1.47
N PRO A 62 -2.77 10.16 1.46
CA PRO A 62 -2.55 9.39 2.65
C PRO A 62 -1.05 9.12 2.83
N ARG A 63 -0.62 9.01 4.09
CA ARG A 63 0.79 8.82 4.42
C ARG A 63 1.28 7.45 3.94
N ASN A 64 2.47 7.41 3.34
CA ASN A 64 3.08 6.21 2.76
C ASN A 64 2.23 5.54 1.65
N ASP A 65 1.55 6.33 0.81
CA ASP A 65 0.80 5.80 -0.33
C ASP A 65 1.66 4.84 -1.18
N GLY A 66 1.13 3.66 -1.45
CA GLY A 66 1.86 2.54 -2.10
C GLY A 66 2.50 1.52 -1.15
N SER A 67 2.72 1.84 0.13
CA SER A 67 3.20 0.90 1.17
C SER A 67 2.35 0.90 2.45
N GLN A 68 1.11 1.39 2.33
CA GLN A 68 0.17 1.62 3.43
C GLN A 68 -0.33 0.33 4.10
N THR A 69 -0.35 -0.74 3.33
CA THR A 69 -1.02 -1.98 3.68
C THR A 69 0.00 -3.12 3.68
N PRO A 70 0.32 -3.71 4.84
CA PRO A 70 1.18 -4.89 4.91
C PRO A 70 0.66 -6.00 3.99
N MET A 71 1.53 -6.93 3.56
CA MET A 71 1.10 -8.03 2.69
C MET A 71 0.40 -9.17 3.45
N ARG A 72 0.59 -9.26 4.77
CA ARG A 72 0.15 -10.38 5.64
C ARG A 72 -0.16 -9.91 7.05
N GLY A 73 -0.77 -10.79 7.84
CA GLY A 73 -1.00 -10.60 9.28
C GLY A 73 -2.43 -10.18 9.64
N HIS A 74 -3.27 -9.91 8.63
CA HIS A 74 -4.70 -9.70 8.80
C HIS A 74 -5.43 -10.07 7.49
N PRO A 75 -6.58 -10.77 7.53
CA PRO A 75 -7.30 -11.19 6.32
C PRO A 75 -7.69 -10.00 5.42
N VAL A 76 -8.03 -8.85 6.01
CA VAL A 76 -8.36 -7.62 5.26
C VAL A 76 -7.17 -7.12 4.43
N PHE A 77 -5.93 -7.25 4.90
CA PHE A 77 -4.78 -6.79 4.13
C PHE A 77 -4.58 -7.63 2.87
N VAL A 78 -4.72 -8.94 2.99
CA VAL A 78 -4.67 -9.85 1.83
C VAL A 78 -5.80 -9.51 0.85
N ALA A 79 -7.02 -9.29 1.38
CA ALA A 79 -8.16 -8.88 0.60
C ALA A 79 -7.91 -7.56 -0.15
N GLN A 80 -7.39 -6.52 0.52
CA GLN A 80 -7.09 -5.22 -0.09
C GLN A 80 -6.11 -5.34 -1.26
N HIS A 81 -5.10 -6.21 -1.17
CA HIS A 81 -4.17 -6.45 -2.28
C HIS A 81 -4.86 -7.19 -3.44
N ALA A 82 -5.70 -8.18 -3.12
CA ALA A 82 -6.45 -8.94 -4.12
C ALA A 82 -7.48 -8.08 -4.87
N THR A 83 -8.17 -7.20 -4.14
CA THR A 83 -9.21 -6.31 -4.67
C THR A 83 -8.68 -4.99 -5.23
N ALA A 84 -7.36 -4.77 -5.20
CA ALA A 84 -6.72 -3.51 -5.59
C ALA A 84 -7.18 -2.27 -4.80
N THR A 85 -7.54 -2.45 -3.53
CA THR A 85 -7.93 -1.37 -2.62
C THR A 85 -6.83 -1.11 -1.56
N CYS A 86 -5.57 -1.36 -1.89
CA CYS A 86 -4.43 -1.25 -0.95
C CYS A 86 -3.68 0.09 -0.99
N CYS A 87 -3.89 0.90 -2.03
CA CYS A 87 -3.31 2.24 -2.19
C CYS A 87 -4.11 3.06 -3.23
N ARG A 88 -3.86 4.37 -3.31
CA ARG A 88 -4.57 5.24 -4.27
C ARG A 88 -4.25 4.93 -5.72
N GLY A 89 -2.99 4.61 -6.03
CA GLY A 89 -2.61 4.21 -7.39
C GLY A 89 -3.32 2.92 -7.86
N CYS A 90 -3.62 1.99 -6.94
CA CYS A 90 -4.41 0.81 -7.29
C CYS A 90 -5.89 1.16 -7.52
N LEU A 91 -6.47 2.01 -6.67
CA LEU A 91 -7.84 2.49 -6.85
C LEU A 91 -8.02 3.24 -8.18
N GLU A 92 -7.08 4.10 -8.55
CA GLU A 92 -7.11 4.83 -9.80
C GLU A 92 -6.99 3.90 -11.01
N LYS A 93 -6.02 2.97 -10.99
CA LYS A 93 -5.77 2.06 -12.10
C LYS A 93 -6.90 1.05 -12.33
N TRP A 94 -7.45 0.49 -11.25
CA TRP A 94 -8.38 -0.64 -11.36
C TRP A 94 -9.83 -0.23 -11.29
N HIS A 95 -10.15 0.81 -10.52
CA HIS A 95 -11.52 1.25 -10.23
C HIS A 95 -11.84 2.63 -10.79
N GLY A 96 -10.87 3.34 -11.38
CA GLY A 96 -11.08 4.66 -11.95
C GLY A 96 -11.27 5.78 -10.92
N ILE A 97 -11.00 5.50 -9.64
CA ILE A 97 -11.14 6.48 -8.56
C ILE A 97 -9.87 7.34 -8.53
N ARG A 98 -9.99 8.59 -8.98
CA ARG A 98 -8.86 9.51 -9.15
C ARG A 98 -8.09 9.73 -7.83
N ALA A 99 -6.76 9.65 -7.92
CA ALA A 99 -5.89 9.99 -6.81
C ALA A 99 -5.92 11.50 -6.49
N GLY A 100 -5.53 11.87 -5.27
CA GLY A 100 -5.41 13.28 -4.86
C GLY A 100 -6.71 13.93 -4.40
N ARG A 101 -7.82 13.18 -4.29
CA ARG A 101 -9.07 13.60 -3.64
C ARG A 101 -9.43 12.63 -2.52
N ALA A 102 -10.11 13.16 -1.50
CA ALA A 102 -10.65 12.30 -0.45
C ALA A 102 -11.64 11.29 -1.05
N LEU A 103 -11.70 10.08 -0.50
CA LEU A 103 -12.75 9.13 -0.91
C LEU A 103 -14.09 9.67 -0.43
N THR A 104 -15.11 9.55 -1.27
CA THR A 104 -16.49 9.76 -0.82
C THR A 104 -16.97 8.56 0.00
N ASP A 105 -18.04 8.72 0.75
CA ASP A 105 -18.58 7.64 1.56
C ASP A 105 -19.01 6.45 0.69
N GLU A 106 -19.60 6.71 -0.48
CA GLU A 106 -19.97 5.67 -1.44
C GLU A 106 -18.74 4.92 -1.98
N GLN A 107 -17.62 5.61 -2.19
CA GLN A 107 -16.37 4.98 -2.63
C GLN A 107 -15.73 4.14 -1.52
N GLN A 108 -15.85 4.57 -0.26
CA GLN A 108 -15.41 3.79 0.89
C GLN A 108 -16.26 2.54 1.07
N GLU A 109 -17.58 2.68 1.00
CA GLU A 109 -18.54 1.57 1.06
C GLU A 109 -18.31 0.57 -0.07
N PHE A 110 -18.09 1.04 -1.31
CA PHE A 110 -17.73 0.18 -2.42
C PHE A 110 -16.46 -0.63 -2.14
N ALA A 111 -15.41 -0.01 -1.60
CA ALA A 111 -14.18 -0.71 -1.26
C ALA A 111 -14.40 -1.77 -0.18
N VAL A 112 -15.19 -1.46 0.85
CA VAL A 112 -15.55 -2.39 1.92
C VAL A 112 -16.40 -3.55 1.39
N ALA A 113 -17.39 -3.27 0.53
CA ALA A 113 -18.23 -4.28 -0.10
C ALA A 113 -17.40 -5.25 -0.97
N LEU A 114 -16.42 -4.73 -1.72
CA LEU A 114 -15.52 -5.55 -2.53
C LEU A 114 -14.62 -6.45 -1.68
N ILE A 115 -14.12 -5.93 -0.55
CA ILE A 115 -13.34 -6.71 0.44
C ILE A 115 -14.21 -7.82 1.05
N ALA A 116 -15.43 -7.48 1.49
CA ALA A 116 -16.38 -8.42 2.08
C ALA A 116 -16.68 -9.57 1.11
N HIS A 117 -17.01 -9.22 -0.13
CA HIS A 117 -17.36 -10.19 -1.16
C HIS A 117 -16.19 -11.12 -1.52
N TRP A 118 -14.97 -10.58 -1.56
CA TRP A 118 -13.76 -11.39 -1.76
C TRP A 118 -13.49 -12.35 -0.61
N LEU A 119 -13.65 -11.89 0.65
CA LEU A 119 -13.48 -12.74 1.84
C LEU A 119 -14.49 -13.89 1.84
N ASP A 120 -15.76 -13.60 1.55
CA ASP A 120 -16.83 -14.60 1.47
C ASP A 120 -16.53 -15.65 0.38
N ALA A 121 -15.97 -15.23 -0.76
CA ALA A 121 -15.54 -16.13 -1.81
C ALA A 121 -14.34 -17.00 -1.40
N GLU A 122 -13.37 -16.45 -0.66
CA GLU A 122 -12.19 -17.20 -0.22
C GLU A 122 -12.51 -18.20 0.91
N VAL A 123 -13.47 -17.91 1.79
CA VAL A 123 -13.94 -18.86 2.81
C VAL A 123 -14.62 -20.06 2.16
N ARG A 124 -15.45 -19.85 1.13
CA ARG A 124 -16.08 -20.93 0.37
C ARG A 124 -15.08 -21.77 -0.44
N ARG A 125 -13.94 -21.19 -0.78
CA ARG A 125 -12.90 -21.87 -1.55
C ARG A 125 -12.07 -22.75 -0.60
N PRO A 126 -11.82 -24.03 -0.93
CA PRO A 126 -10.97 -24.87 -0.11
C PRO A 126 -9.60 -24.22 0.05
N ALA A 127 -9.05 -24.30 1.26
CA ALA A 127 -7.70 -23.86 1.55
C ALA A 127 -6.75 -24.50 0.53
N PRO A 128 -5.79 -23.74 -0.03
CA PRO A 128 -4.80 -24.36 -0.90
C PRO A 128 -4.12 -25.48 -0.10
N ALA A 129 -4.09 -26.69 -0.63
CA ALA A 129 -3.26 -27.75 -0.06
C ALA A 129 -1.88 -27.16 0.14
N THR A 130 -1.38 -27.18 1.37
CA THR A 130 -0.12 -26.54 1.78
C THR A 130 1.04 -27.21 1.04
N THR A 131 1.28 -26.84 -0.21
CA THR A 131 2.54 -27.14 -0.86
C THR A 131 3.53 -26.15 -0.27
N ALA A 132 4.39 -26.64 0.62
CA ALA A 132 5.61 -25.96 1.04
C ALA A 132 6.32 -25.44 -0.22
N SER A 133 6.11 -24.16 -0.54
CA SER A 133 6.69 -23.56 -1.72
C SER A 133 8.11 -23.16 -1.39
N ALA A 134 9.03 -23.93 -1.95
CA ALA A 134 10.46 -23.67 -2.01
C ALA A 134 10.75 -22.17 -2.19
N THR A 135 11.54 -21.64 -1.28
CA THR A 135 12.20 -20.33 -1.41
C THR A 135 13.05 -20.35 -2.68
N LYS A 136 12.54 -19.76 -3.77
CA LYS A 136 13.43 -19.27 -4.84
C LYS A 136 14.08 -18.00 -4.33
N SER A 137 15.22 -18.16 -3.67
CA SER A 137 16.17 -17.10 -3.40
C SER A 137 16.56 -16.47 -4.73
N VAL A 138 16.02 -15.28 -5.02
CA VAL A 138 16.51 -14.45 -6.13
C VAL A 138 17.91 -13.97 -5.72
N PRO A 139 18.99 -14.26 -6.48
CA PRO A 139 20.29 -13.73 -6.14
C PRO A 139 20.28 -12.23 -6.41
N THR A 140 20.34 -11.44 -5.34
CA THR A 140 20.47 -9.98 -5.41
C THR A 140 21.79 -9.64 -6.10
N ARG A 141 21.72 -9.21 -7.36
CA ARG A 141 22.86 -8.64 -8.10
C ARG A 141 23.35 -7.39 -7.35
N ARG A 142 24.38 -7.54 -6.52
CA ARG A 142 25.08 -6.43 -5.86
C ARG A 142 25.62 -5.49 -6.94
N LYS A 143 25.22 -4.21 -6.89
CA LYS A 143 25.87 -3.15 -7.68
C LYS A 143 27.33 -2.99 -7.19
N PRO A 144 28.32 -2.84 -8.08
CA PRO A 144 29.69 -2.57 -7.65
C PRO A 144 29.78 -1.17 -7.04
N ASN A 145 30.42 -1.09 -5.88
CA ASN A 145 30.63 0.15 -5.14
C ASN A 145 31.67 1.01 -5.88
N LYS A 146 31.32 2.23 -6.29
CA LYS A 146 32.27 3.17 -6.91
C LYS A 146 33.12 3.81 -5.79
N PRO A 147 34.46 3.73 -5.82
CA PRO A 147 35.28 4.39 -4.81
C PRO A 147 35.18 5.91 -4.95
N ARG A 148 35.16 6.60 -3.81
CA ARG A 148 35.17 8.07 -3.73
C ARG A 148 36.53 8.59 -4.23
N PRO A 149 36.57 9.61 -5.10
CA PRO A 149 37.82 10.26 -5.46
C PRO A 149 38.40 11.00 -4.25
N ARG A 150 39.73 10.98 -4.19
CA ARG A 150 40.58 11.60 -3.19
C ARG A 150 40.97 12.96 -3.73
N ASP A 151 40.45 14.04 -3.17
CA ASP A 151 40.90 15.38 -3.55
C ASP A 151 42.05 15.78 -2.65
N ALA A 152 43.26 15.50 -3.14
CA ALA A 152 44.46 16.23 -2.79
C ALA A 152 44.60 17.40 -3.77
N GLY A 153 44.78 18.62 -3.29
CA GLY A 153 44.93 19.78 -4.16
C GLY A 153 44.97 21.11 -3.44
N VAL A 154 46.03 21.33 -2.66
CA VAL A 154 46.60 22.67 -2.42
C VAL A 154 46.94 23.31 -3.76
N ASN A 155 46.51 24.56 -4.03
CA ASN A 155 47.43 25.68 -4.20
C ASN A 155 46.76 27.05 -4.44
N GLN A 156 47.42 28.08 -3.87
CA GLN A 156 47.65 29.47 -4.33
C GLN A 156 46.52 30.27 -5.01
N GLY A 157 46.29 31.54 -4.74
CA GLY A 157 47.06 32.59 -4.07
C GLY A 157 46.39 33.94 -4.37
N ASP A 158 46.81 34.96 -3.61
CA ASP A 158 46.78 36.40 -3.89
C ASP A 158 45.58 37.02 -4.63
N LEU A 159 44.93 38.00 -3.97
CA LEU A 159 44.80 39.36 -4.53
C LEU A 159 44.12 40.32 -3.54
N PHE A 160 44.88 41.33 -3.11
CA PHE A 160 44.49 42.75 -2.92
C PHE A 160 43.05 43.09 -2.49
N SER A 161 42.90 43.73 -1.32
CA SER A 161 42.78 45.20 -1.27
C SER A 161 42.54 45.73 0.15
N THR A 162 43.15 46.87 0.35
CA THR A 162 43.24 47.80 1.48
C THR A 162 41.91 48.43 1.90
N ASP A 163 42.00 49.16 3.04
CA ASP A 163 41.11 50.24 3.51
C ASP A 163 39.87 49.77 4.32
N GLN A 164 39.47 50.36 5.45
CA GLN A 164 39.95 51.41 6.34
C GLN A 164 38.90 51.48 7.51
N ASP A 165 39.30 52.03 8.67
CA ASP A 165 38.46 52.66 9.73
C ASP A 165 37.44 51.77 10.48
N GLY A 166 37.20 51.84 11.79
CA GLY A 166 37.39 52.87 12.81
C GLY A 166 36.26 52.70 13.85
N SER A 167 36.44 53.29 15.04
CA SER A 167 35.46 53.41 16.15
C SER A 167 35.29 52.18 17.07
N SER A 168 35.94 52.14 18.23
CA SER A 168 35.55 52.76 19.53
C SER A 168 34.49 51.97 20.31
N THR A 169 34.86 51.34 21.41
CA THR A 169 34.16 51.50 22.70
C THR A 169 35.09 51.08 23.84
N VAL A 170 35.29 51.99 24.77
CA VAL A 170 35.90 51.83 26.10
C VAL A 170 34.77 51.75 27.14
N ASP A 171 35.15 51.45 28.40
CA ASP A 171 34.38 51.45 29.65
C ASP A 171 33.67 50.10 29.94
N ASP A 172 34.05 49.32 30.97
CA ASP A 172 34.21 49.62 32.41
C ASP A 172 35.33 48.81 33.09
#